data_AF-V6KXY5-F1
#
_entry.id   AF-V6KXY5-F1
#
_cell.length_a   1.000
_cell.length_b   1.000
_cell.length_c   1.000
_cell.angle_alpha   90.00
_cell.angle_beta   90.00
_cell.angle_gamma   90.00
#
_symmetry.space_group_name_H-M   'P 1'
#
loop_
_entity.id
_entity.type
_entity.pdbx_description
1 polymer ?
#
loop_
_entity_poly.entity_id
_entity_poly.type
_entity_poly.pdbx_seq_one_letter_code
_entity_poly.pdbx_strand_id
1 'polypeptide(L)'
;MTSDTTGVATVEEQGRSAPAADSATVLADLTRMLRSTLEEYGLEDAEITLGTTFHDDLEMESIDLVALSGTMREHYGDRVNFAAFIADLELDEIIALTVGELVDYIVASLRATES
;
A
#
# COMPACT_ATOMS: atom_id res chain seq x y z
N MET A 1 -50.83 15.34 -11.98
CA MET A 1 -51.20 15.23 -10.56
C MET A 1 -50.00 14.62 -9.88
N THR A 2 -49.40 15.39 -8.97
CA THR A 2 -48.35 15.06 -7.98
C THR A 2 -47.05 14.44 -8.52
N SER A 3 -45.95 15.19 -8.55
CA SER A 3 -45.00 15.36 -7.42
C SER A 3 -44.15 14.09 -7.24
N ASP A 4 -42.86 14.11 -6.99
CA ASP A 4 -42.03 15.17 -6.43
C ASP A 4 -40.56 14.82 -6.70
N THR A 5 -39.80 15.87 -6.97
CA THR A 5 -38.37 15.95 -6.78
C THR A 5 -38.03 15.66 -5.31
N THR A 6 -37.16 14.69 -5.03
CA THR A 6 -36.27 14.65 -3.84
C THR A 6 -35.35 13.44 -4.05
N GLY A 7 -34.04 13.50 -3.91
CA GLY A 7 -33.17 14.56 -3.42
C GLY A 7 -31.79 13.95 -3.20
N VAL A 8 -30.78 14.74 -3.53
CA VAL A 8 -29.50 14.87 -2.82
C VAL A 8 -28.71 13.58 -2.54
N ALA A 9 -27.63 13.41 -3.32
CA ALA A 9 -26.28 13.49 -2.74
C ALA A 9 -25.30 13.78 -3.87
N THR A 10 -25.04 15.08 -4.09
CA THR A 10 -23.74 15.53 -4.58
C THR A 10 -22.71 15.07 -3.54
N VAL A 11 -22.12 13.90 -3.77
CA VAL A 11 -20.83 13.61 -3.15
C VAL A 11 -19.78 14.40 -3.89
N GLU A 12 -19.13 15.22 -3.10
CA GLU A 12 -18.29 16.33 -3.44
C GLU A 12 -17.14 15.90 -4.36
N GLU A 13 -16.82 16.79 -5.31
CA GLU A 13 -15.56 16.80 -6.04
C GLU A 13 -14.39 16.88 -5.05
N GLN A 14 -13.92 15.73 -4.59
CA GLN A 14 -12.64 15.65 -3.89
C GLN A 14 -11.55 15.47 -4.95
N GLY A 15 -10.89 16.59 -5.25
CA GLY A 15 -9.53 16.70 -5.78
C GLY A 15 -9.08 15.58 -6.70
N ARG A 16 -9.46 15.63 -7.99
CA ARG A 16 -8.82 14.83 -9.02
C ARG A 16 -7.46 15.43 -9.39
N SER A 17 -6.53 15.39 -8.43
CA SER A 17 -5.12 15.72 -8.62
C SER A 17 -4.36 14.39 -8.63
N ALA A 18 -4.03 13.88 -9.81
CA ALA A 18 -3.19 12.69 -10.05
C ALA A 18 -3.46 11.45 -9.15
N PRO A 19 -4.40 10.56 -9.51
CA PRO A 19 -4.83 9.43 -8.67
C PRO A 19 -3.76 8.34 -8.42
N ALA A 20 -2.54 8.50 -8.91
CA ALA A 20 -1.50 7.48 -8.84
C ALA A 20 -0.59 7.59 -7.61
N ALA A 21 -0.45 8.77 -6.99
CA ALA A 21 0.59 9.01 -5.96
C ALA A 21 0.05 9.55 -4.62
N ASP A 22 -1.21 9.25 -4.29
CA ASP A 22 -1.78 9.57 -2.98
C ASP A 22 -1.52 8.43 -1.98
N SER A 23 -0.99 8.76 -0.80
CA SER A 23 -0.66 7.77 0.24
C SER A 23 -1.86 6.91 0.65
N ALA A 24 -3.08 7.45 0.63
CA ALA A 24 -4.30 6.69 0.93
C ALA A 24 -4.61 5.63 -0.14
N THR A 25 -4.41 5.95 -1.42
CA THR A 25 -4.57 5.01 -2.53
C THR A 25 -3.51 3.92 -2.46
N VAL A 26 -2.25 4.32 -2.24
CA VAL A 26 -1.12 3.39 -2.10
C VAL A 26 -1.31 2.46 -0.91
N LEU A 27 -1.76 2.97 0.25
CA LEU A 27 -2.07 2.16 1.42
C LEU A 27 -3.18 1.14 1.12
N ALA A 28 -4.25 1.56 0.44
CA ALA A 28 -5.35 0.66 0.08
C ALA A 28 -4.88 -0.45 -0.89
N ASP A 29 -4.01 -0.11 -1.84
CA ASP A 29 -3.41 -1.06 -2.77
C ASP A 29 -2.46 -2.03 -2.06
N LEU A 30 -1.57 -1.51 -1.19
CA LEU A 30 -0.65 -2.32 -0.40
C LEU A 30 -1.41 -3.27 0.54
N THR A 31 -2.45 -2.77 1.23
CA THR A 31 -3.31 -3.58 2.11
C THR A 31 -3.94 -4.74 1.34
N ARG A 32 -4.37 -4.51 0.09
CA ARG A 32 -4.93 -5.57 -0.75
C ARG A 32 -3.88 -6.62 -1.12
N MET A 33 -2.66 -6.19 -1.45
CA MET A 33 -1.55 -7.11 -1.76
C MET A 33 -1.16 -7.93 -0.52
N LEU A 34 -0.99 -7.25 0.62
CA LEU A 34 -0.69 -7.88 1.90
C LEU A 34 -1.74 -8.90 2.29
N ARG A 35 -3.04 -8.57 2.18
CA ARG A 35 -4.11 -9.53 2.48
C ARG A 35 -4.03 -10.80 1.64
N SER A 36 -3.63 -10.69 0.37
CA SER A 36 -3.43 -11.87 -0.48
C SER A 36 -2.26 -12.73 -0.01
N THR A 37 -1.20 -12.13 0.55
CA THR A 37 -0.07 -12.88 1.12
C THR A 37 -0.44 -13.47 2.50
N LEU A 38 -1.18 -12.72 3.30
CA LEU A 38 -1.60 -13.07 4.65
C LEU A 38 -2.71 -14.14 4.69
N GLU A 39 -3.42 -14.35 3.58
CA GLU A 39 -4.42 -15.42 3.44
C GLU A 39 -3.81 -16.81 3.71
N GLU A 40 -2.54 -17.03 3.32
CA GLU A 40 -1.83 -18.30 3.60
C GLU A 40 -1.60 -18.52 5.10
N TYR A 41 -1.54 -17.43 5.87
CA TYR A 41 -1.32 -17.41 7.31
C TYR A 41 -2.62 -17.29 8.13
N GLY A 42 -3.79 -17.17 7.48
CA GLY A 42 -5.08 -16.97 8.15
C GLY A 42 -5.24 -15.58 8.79
N LEU A 43 -4.52 -14.58 8.26
CA LEU A 43 -4.47 -13.20 8.74
C LEU A 43 -5.19 -12.23 7.79
N GLU A 44 -6.15 -12.71 6.98
CA GLU A 44 -6.88 -11.88 6.01
C GLU A 44 -7.69 -10.73 6.65
N ASP A 45 -8.13 -10.93 7.89
CA ASP A 45 -8.88 -9.96 8.70
C ASP A 45 -7.98 -9.10 9.61
N ALA A 46 -6.65 -9.23 9.52
CA ALA A 46 -5.73 -8.42 10.30
C ALA A 46 -5.90 -6.92 10.00
N GLU A 47 -5.84 -6.10 11.06
CA GLU A 47 -5.91 -4.66 10.92
C GLU A 47 -4.55 -4.12 10.45
N ILE A 48 -4.47 -3.79 9.16
CA ILE A 48 -3.28 -3.19 8.56
C ILE A 48 -3.41 -1.67 8.61
N THR A 49 -2.57 -1.04 9.41
CA THR A 49 -2.45 0.42 9.55
C THR A 49 -1.06 0.88 9.10
N LEU A 50 -0.83 2.20 9.02
CA LEU A 50 0.51 2.74 8.73
C LEU A 50 1.54 2.38 9.81
N GLY A 51 1.10 2.10 11.04
CA GLY A 51 1.98 1.70 12.14
C GLY A 51 2.22 0.19 12.22
N THR A 52 1.57 -0.61 11.38
CA THR A 52 1.72 -2.06 11.35
C THR A 52 3.11 -2.41 10.81
N THR A 53 3.82 -3.24 11.55
CA THR A 53 5.15 -3.75 11.21
C THR A 53 5.08 -5.02 10.38
N PHE A 54 5.99 -5.17 9.42
CA PHE A 54 6.04 -6.38 8.60
C PHE A 54 6.47 -7.60 9.41
N HIS A 55 7.38 -7.43 10.37
CA HIS A 55 7.92 -8.54 11.15
C HIS A 55 7.10 -8.85 12.41
N ASP A 56 6.85 -7.87 13.29
CA ASP A 56 6.23 -8.16 14.59
C ASP A 56 4.70 -8.33 14.48
N ASP A 57 4.02 -7.52 13.68
CA ASP A 57 2.55 -7.57 13.57
C ASP A 57 2.06 -8.55 12.50
N LEU A 58 2.76 -8.62 11.35
CA LEU A 58 2.38 -9.48 10.23
C LEU A 58 3.14 -10.80 10.19
N GLU A 59 4.12 -10.99 11.09
CA GLU A 59 4.95 -12.20 11.20
C GLU A 59 5.56 -12.63 9.85
N MET A 60 5.82 -11.67 8.95
CA MET A 60 6.29 -11.97 7.60
C MET A 60 7.73 -12.45 7.63
N GLU A 61 7.98 -13.56 6.96
CA GLU A 61 9.32 -14.08 6.75
C GLU A 61 10.03 -13.31 5.62
N SER A 62 11.35 -13.46 5.57
CA SER A 62 12.16 -12.86 4.50
C SER A 62 11.72 -13.30 3.11
N ILE A 63 11.13 -14.50 2.96
CA ILE A 63 10.59 -14.99 1.70
C ILE A 63 9.28 -14.28 1.30
N ASP A 64 8.45 -13.91 2.27
CA ASP A 64 7.19 -13.18 2.03
C ASP A 64 7.48 -11.76 1.56
N LEU A 65 8.52 -11.12 2.09
CA LEU A 65 8.99 -9.82 1.60
C LEU A 65 9.42 -9.88 0.13
N VAL A 66 10.09 -10.96 -0.28
CA VAL A 66 10.46 -11.20 -1.69
C VAL A 66 9.21 -11.44 -2.54
N ALA A 67 8.24 -12.21 -2.05
CA ALA A 67 6.97 -12.44 -2.75
C ALA A 67 6.19 -11.12 -2.93
N LEU A 68 6.07 -10.33 -1.87
CA LEU A 68 5.45 -9.00 -1.90
C LEU A 68 6.16 -8.07 -2.90
N SER A 69 7.50 -8.11 -2.94
CA SER A 69 8.28 -7.35 -3.93
C SER A 69 7.87 -7.66 -5.37
N GLY A 70 7.59 -8.93 -5.65
CA GLY A 70 7.10 -9.41 -6.95
C GLY A 70 5.74 -8.81 -7.28
N THR A 71 4.78 -8.93 -6.36
CA THR A 71 3.42 -8.38 -6.52
C THR A 71 3.43 -6.87 -6.71
N MET A 72 4.24 -6.14 -5.93
CA MET A 72 4.40 -4.70 -6.07
C MET A 72 4.96 -4.32 -7.42
N ARG A 73 5.97 -5.06 -7.92
CA ARG A 73 6.54 -4.83 -9.25
C ARG A 73 5.54 -5.13 -10.36
N GLU A 74 4.69 -6.12 -10.22
CA GLU A 74 3.62 -6.40 -11.19
C GLU A 74 2.58 -5.27 -11.24
N HIS A 75 2.23 -4.67 -10.09
CA HIS A 75 1.23 -3.60 -10.02
C HIS A 75 1.77 -2.22 -10.37
N TYR A 76 2.91 -1.83 -9.78
CA TYR A 76 3.52 -0.51 -9.99
C TYR A 76 4.52 -0.47 -11.15
N GLY A 77 4.96 -1.62 -11.65
CA GLY A 77 5.97 -1.74 -12.70
C GLY A 77 7.37 -1.41 -12.19
N ASP A 78 8.23 -0.94 -13.10
CA ASP A 78 9.60 -0.51 -12.76
C ASP A 78 9.64 0.86 -12.04
N ARG A 79 8.48 1.44 -11.70
CA ARG A 79 8.39 2.72 -10.96
C ARG A 79 8.69 2.57 -9.47
N VAL A 80 8.57 1.35 -8.93
CA VAL A 80 8.79 1.04 -7.51
C VAL A 80 9.70 -0.19 -7.44
N ASN A 81 10.84 -0.08 -6.78
CA ASN A 81 11.79 -1.16 -6.64
C ASN A 81 11.97 -1.54 -5.18
N PHE A 82 11.02 -2.31 -4.65
CA PHE A 82 11.04 -2.72 -3.24
C PHE A 82 12.29 -3.55 -2.90
N ALA A 83 12.78 -4.38 -3.84
CA ALA A 83 14.01 -5.14 -3.62
C ALA A 83 15.24 -4.23 -3.43
N ALA A 84 15.32 -3.13 -4.19
CA ALA A 84 16.38 -2.13 -4.01
C ALA A 84 16.22 -1.36 -2.70
N PHE A 85 14.98 -1.06 -2.30
CA PHE A 85 14.69 -0.41 -1.01
C PHE A 85 15.13 -1.29 0.17
N ILE A 86 14.71 -2.55 0.21
CA ILE A 86 15.12 -3.50 1.25
C ILE A 86 16.65 -3.72 1.26
N ALA A 87 17.30 -3.73 0.09
CA ALA A 87 18.75 -3.90 0.01
C ALA A 87 19.55 -2.70 0.56
N ASP A 88 18.93 -1.52 0.69
CA ASP A 88 19.54 -0.32 1.26
C ASP A 88 19.38 -0.26 2.79
N LEU A 89 18.41 -1.00 3.35
CA LEU A 89 18.12 -1.04 4.78
C LEU A 89 19.04 -2.00 5.54
N GLU A 90 19.36 -1.65 6.79
CA GLU A 90 20.00 -2.56 7.74
C GLU A 90 19.02 -3.60 8.31
N LEU A 91 19.52 -4.69 8.89
CA LEU A 91 18.67 -5.75 9.45
C LEU A 91 17.69 -5.22 10.50
N ASP A 92 18.15 -4.34 11.39
CA ASP A 92 17.30 -3.72 12.41
C ASP A 92 16.20 -2.85 11.79
N GLU A 93 16.48 -2.19 10.66
CA GLU A 93 15.51 -1.38 9.91
C GLU A 93 14.49 -2.25 9.16
N ILE A 94 14.92 -3.39 8.62
CA ILE A 94 14.01 -4.35 7.98
C ILE A 94 13.03 -4.93 8.99
N ILE A 95 13.49 -5.25 10.21
CA ILE A 95 12.65 -5.77 11.29
C ILE A 95 11.66 -4.70 11.75
N ALA A 96 12.14 -3.46 11.91
CA ALA A 96 11.31 -2.32 12.31
C ALA A 96 10.44 -1.75 11.18
N LEU A 97 10.54 -2.28 9.95
CA LEU A 97 9.87 -1.73 8.80
C LEU A 97 8.36 -1.73 9.00
N THR A 98 7.77 -0.56 8.80
CA THR A 98 6.32 -0.36 8.87
C THR A 98 5.69 -0.21 7.50
N VAL A 99 4.39 -0.52 7.43
CA VAL A 99 3.54 -0.26 6.27
C VAL A 99 3.58 1.21 5.86
N GLY A 100 3.65 2.14 6.82
CA GLY A 100 3.73 3.57 6.54
C GLY A 100 4.99 3.98 5.79
N GLU A 101 6.15 3.48 6.21
CA GLU A 101 7.42 3.74 5.53
C GLU A 101 7.40 3.23 4.10
N LEU A 102 6.81 2.05 3.89
CA LEU A 102 6.67 1.49 2.55
C LEU A 102 5.72 2.33 1.67
N VAL A 103 4.60 2.80 2.23
CA VAL A 103 3.67 3.69 1.53
C VAL A 103 4.38 4.98 1.10
N ASP A 104 5.14 5.60 2.00
CA ASP A 104 5.89 6.83 1.70
C ASP A 104 6.95 6.59 0.62
N TYR A 105 7.67 5.46 0.67
CA TYR A 105 8.61 5.07 -0.36
C TYR A 105 7.95 4.91 -1.75
N ILE A 106 6.79 4.27 -1.82
CA ILE A 106 6.05 4.09 -3.07
C ILE A 106 5.60 5.44 -3.62
N VAL A 107 5.00 6.29 -2.78
CA VAL A 107 4.54 7.63 -3.18
C VAL A 107 5.69 8.47 -3.71
N ALA A 108 6.84 8.46 -3.02
CA ALA A 108 8.04 9.17 -3.46
C ALA A 108 8.53 8.65 -4.82
N SER A 109 8.59 7.33 -4.99
CA SER A 109 9.07 6.68 -6.22
C SER A 109 8.14 6.96 -7.43
N LEU A 110 6.83 6.93 -7.19
CA LEU A 110 5.83 7.27 -8.22
C LEU A 110 5.95 8.73 -8.65
N ARG A 111 6.13 9.67 -7.71
CA ARG A 111 6.35 11.09 -8.01
C ARG A 111 7.67 11.36 -8.73
N ALA A 112 8.73 10.64 -8.37
CA ALA A 112 10.03 10.78 -9.00
C ALA A 112 10.02 10.36 -10.49
N THR A 113 9.15 9.41 -10.86
CA THR A 113 9.05 8.92 -12.24
C THR A 113 8.19 9.83 -13.14
N GLU A 114 7.41 10.75 -12.56
CA GLU A 114 6.61 11.73 -13.31
C GLU A 114 7.40 12.99 -13.74
N SER A 115 8.71 13.06 -13.44
CA SER A 115 9.60 14.20 -13.74
C SER A 115 10.44 14.04 -15.01
#